data_AF-A0AAW6NSA4-F1
#
_entry.id   AF-A0AAW6NSA4-F1
#
_cell.length_a   1.000
_cell.length_b   1.000
_cell.length_c   1.000
_cell.angle_alpha   90.00
_cell.angle_beta   90.00
_cell.angle_gamma   90.00
#
_symmetry.space_group_name_H-M   'P 1'
#
loop_
_entity.id
_entity.type
_entity.pdbx_description
1 polymer ?
#
loop_
_entity_poly.entity_id
_entity_poly.type
_entity_poly.pdbx_seq_one_letter_code
_entity_poly.pdbx_strand_id
1 'polypeptide(L)'
;MSVKRYEWMACDEHACHCDVVESAEGDMVDYEDYAALEARCAALAAENAGLKAALNPEVIPEVAVEAFTETVIMDHDWNEKSEWSWVENDTDVIRAVLEAIKPETPETDAFLAEVRAQGVEMFANHIFKVTGKLDLDDQKGADFCRDEAEDFAAQLRKGVQS
;
A
#
# COMPACT_ATOMS: atom_id res chain seq x y z
N MET A 1 -1.14 -2.86 -10.09
CA MET A 1 -2.04 -3.58 -10.99
C MET A 1 -1.47 -3.41 -12.37
N SER A 2 -1.34 -4.47 -13.16
CA SER A 2 -1.11 -4.33 -14.59
C SER A 2 -2.46 -3.97 -15.23
N VAL A 3 -2.67 -2.70 -15.54
CA VAL A 3 -3.84 -2.28 -16.32
C VAL A 3 -3.73 -2.96 -17.69
N LYS A 4 -4.75 -3.75 -18.05
CA LYS A 4 -4.77 -4.37 -19.37
C LYS A 4 -5.06 -3.29 -20.40
N ARG A 5 -4.25 -3.30 -21.46
CA ARG A 5 -4.35 -2.36 -22.56
C ARG A 5 -4.81 -3.12 -23.79
N TYR A 6 -5.67 -2.48 -24.56
CA TYR A 6 -6.36 -3.08 -25.68
C TYR A 6 -6.26 -2.18 -26.91
N GLU A 7 -6.18 -2.81 -28.07
CA GLU A 7 -6.11 -2.12 -29.35
C GLU A 7 -7.11 -2.74 -30.33
N TRP A 8 -7.58 -1.93 -31.27
CA TRP A 8 -8.39 -2.41 -32.37
C TRP A 8 -7.50 -3.07 -33.42
N MET A 9 -7.65 -4.38 -33.63
CA MET A 9 -6.98 -5.06 -34.73
C MET A 9 -7.90 -5.07 -35.97
N ALA A 10 -7.44 -4.48 -37.06
CA ALA A 10 -8.12 -4.59 -38.36
C ALA A 10 -7.73 -5.94 -39.00
N CYS A 11 -8.72 -6.72 -39.44
CA CYS A 11 -8.49 -7.95 -40.20
C CYS A 11 -8.50 -7.62 -41.70
N ASP A 12 -7.40 -7.92 -42.39
CA ASP A 12 -7.25 -7.62 -43.83
C ASP A 12 -8.03 -8.60 -44.74
N GLU A 13 -8.55 -9.72 -44.19
CA GLU A 13 -9.07 -10.85 -44.98
C GLU A 13 -10.59 -10.76 -45.27
N HIS A 14 -11.33 -9.97 -44.49
CA HIS A 14 -12.73 -9.64 -44.76
C HIS A 14 -12.98 -8.18 -44.37
N ALA A 15 -13.78 -7.44 -45.16
CA ALA A 15 -14.17 -6.05 -44.89
C ALA A 15 -15.14 -5.92 -43.69
N CYS A 16 -14.85 -6.62 -42.58
CA CYS A 16 -15.53 -6.54 -41.31
C CYS A 16 -14.46 -6.38 -40.22
N HIS A 17 -14.30 -5.13 -39.77
CA HIS A 17 -13.71 -4.75 -38.49
C HIS A 17 -14.58 -5.46 -37.40
N CYS A 18 -14.11 -6.00 -36.27
CA CYS A 18 -12.85 -5.90 -35.57
C CYS A 18 -12.90 -6.85 -34.36
N ASP A 19 -11.74 -7.32 -33.90
CA ASP A 19 -11.60 -7.82 -32.54
C ASP A 19 -10.75 -6.85 -31.72
N VAL A 20 -11.16 -6.65 -30.45
CA VAL A 20 -10.38 -5.91 -29.45
C VAL A 20 -9.39 -6.90 -28.86
N VAL A 21 -8.09 -6.67 -29.07
CA VAL A 21 -7.02 -7.57 -28.62
C VAL A 21 -6.19 -6.91 -27.53
N GLU A 22 -5.71 -7.71 -26.59
CA GLU A 22 -4.75 -7.25 -25.58
C GLU A 22 -3.43 -6.84 -26.27
N SER A 23 -3.00 -5.61 -26.05
CA SER A 23 -1.78 -5.02 -26.61
C SER A 23 -1.08 -4.22 -25.52
N ALA A 24 0.22 -4.42 -25.32
CA ALA A 24 0.98 -3.70 -24.29
C ALA A 24 0.97 -2.17 -24.50
N GLU A 25 0.75 -1.73 -25.73
CA GLU A 25 0.73 -0.32 -26.14
C GLU A 25 -0.68 0.17 -26.51
N GLY A 26 -1.71 -0.67 -26.35
CA GLY A 26 -3.07 -0.39 -26.80
C GLY A 26 -3.71 0.86 -26.18
N ASP A 27 -4.48 1.60 -26.97
CA ASP A 27 -5.07 2.88 -26.56
C ASP A 27 -6.31 2.76 -25.66
N MET A 28 -6.85 1.56 -25.50
CA MET A 28 -8.07 1.30 -24.73
C MET A 28 -7.76 0.55 -23.45
N VAL A 29 -8.59 0.79 -22.43
CA VAL A 29 -8.56 0.11 -21.12
C VAL A 29 -10.00 -0.21 -20.76
N ASP A 30 -10.22 -1.35 -20.12
CA ASP A 30 -11.54 -1.71 -19.63
C ASP A 30 -12.01 -0.74 -18.54
N TYR A 31 -13.28 -0.35 -18.61
CA TYR A 31 -13.86 0.61 -17.67
C TYR A 31 -13.77 0.12 -16.22
N GLU A 32 -13.92 -1.19 -15.98
CA GLU A 32 -13.85 -1.78 -14.64
C GLU A 32 -12.46 -1.63 -14.01
N ASP A 33 -11.39 -1.81 -14.81
CA ASP A 33 -10.01 -1.61 -14.37
C ASP A 33 -9.75 -0.15 -13.99
N TYR A 34 -10.25 0.78 -14.81
CA TYR A 34 -10.12 2.21 -14.54
C TYR A 34 -10.91 2.64 -13.30
N ALA A 35 -12.15 2.18 -13.16
CA ALA A 35 -13.00 2.47 -12.01
C ALA A 35 -12.40 1.93 -10.70
N ALA A 36 -11.80 0.73 -10.73
CA ALA A 36 -11.11 0.16 -9.58
C ALA A 36 -9.88 0.99 -9.18
N LEU A 37 -9.12 1.53 -10.15
CA LEU A 37 -7.98 2.40 -9.87
C LEU A 37 -8.43 3.76 -9.30
N GLU A 38 -9.47 4.37 -9.86
CA GLU A 38 -10.02 5.63 -9.38
C GLU A 38 -10.52 5.51 -7.93
N ALA A 39 -11.21 4.41 -7.61
CA ALA A 39 -11.67 4.13 -6.24
C ALA A 39 -10.50 4.03 -5.25
N ARG A 40 -9.41 3.35 -5.61
CA ARG A 40 -8.20 3.25 -4.78
C ARG A 40 -7.51 4.60 -4.60
N CYS A 41 -7.40 5.39 -5.66
CA CYS A 41 -6.84 6.74 -5.58
C CYS A 41 -7.68 7.64 -4.66
N ALA A 42 -9.01 7.55 -4.73
CA ALA A 42 -9.90 8.28 -3.83
C ALA A 42 -9.73 7.85 -2.37
N ALA A 43 -9.62 6.54 -2.11
CA ALA A 43 -9.40 6.01 -0.77
C ALA A 43 -8.05 6.46 -0.17
N LEU A 44 -6.96 6.35 -0.93
CA LEU A 44 -5.64 6.84 -0.53
C LEU A 44 -5.61 8.36 -0.34
N ALA A 45 -6.34 9.13 -1.16
CA ALA A 45 -6.45 10.57 -0.99
C ALA A 45 -7.21 10.94 0.29
N ALA A 46 -8.27 10.20 0.63
CA ALA A 46 -9.00 10.37 1.88
C ALA A 46 -8.14 10.03 3.10
N GLU A 47 -7.38 8.93 3.05
CA GLU A 47 -6.42 8.56 4.09
C GLU A 47 -5.35 9.66 4.27
N ASN A 48 -4.76 10.15 3.17
CA ASN A 48 -3.80 11.25 3.21
C ASN A 48 -4.37 12.54 3.80
N ALA A 49 -5.65 12.84 3.54
CA ALA A 49 -6.34 13.96 4.17
C ALA A 49 -6.51 13.75 5.68
N GLY A 50 -6.85 12.52 6.09
CA GLY A 50 -6.92 12.10 7.50
C GLY A 50 -5.58 12.25 8.21
N LEU A 51 -4.48 11.78 7.61
CA LEU A 51 -3.13 11.94 8.14
C LEU A 51 -2.74 13.40 8.36
N LYS A 52 -3.04 14.26 7.38
CA LYS A 52 -2.77 15.71 7.48
C LYS A 52 -3.61 16.37 8.56
N ALA A 53 -4.85 15.92 8.76
CA ALA A 53 -5.71 16.43 9.82
C ALA A 53 -5.23 15.97 11.21
N ALA A 54 -4.83 14.71 11.34
CA ALA A 54 -4.33 14.14 12.60
C ALA A 54 -3.01 14.80 13.06
N LEU A 55 -2.15 15.18 12.11
CA LEU A 55 -0.85 15.79 12.38
C LEU A 55 -0.84 17.32 12.15
N ASN A 56 -2.00 17.97 12.23
CA ASN A 56 -2.09 19.42 12.05
C ASN A 56 -1.55 20.17 13.29
N PRO A 57 -0.48 20.98 13.19
CA PRO A 57 0.06 21.73 14.32
C PRO A 57 -0.88 22.81 14.87
N GLU A 58 -1.89 23.24 14.11
CA GLU A 58 -2.86 24.24 14.56
C GLU A 58 -3.95 23.65 15.48
N VAL A 59 -4.20 22.33 15.39
CA VAL A 59 -5.26 21.65 16.11
C VAL A 59 -4.67 20.44 16.83
N ILE A 60 -4.46 20.56 18.14
CA ILE A 60 -3.94 19.48 18.97
C ILE A 60 -5.12 18.59 19.41
N PRO A 61 -5.16 17.29 19.04
CA PRO A 61 -6.20 16.37 19.47
C PRO A 61 -6.26 16.21 20.99
N GLU A 62 -7.44 15.98 21.58
CA GLU A 62 -7.58 15.80 23.04
C GLU A 62 -6.72 14.64 23.56
N VAL A 63 -6.65 13.54 22.81
CA VAL A 63 -5.81 12.37 23.14
C VAL A 63 -4.31 12.71 23.23
N ALA A 64 -3.84 13.70 22.45
CA ALA A 64 -2.47 14.18 22.52
C ALA A 64 -2.22 15.00 23.79
N VAL A 65 -3.21 15.81 24.19
CA VAL A 65 -3.16 16.58 25.44
C VAL A 65 -3.18 15.64 26.65
N GLU A 66 -4.04 14.63 26.62
CA GLU A 66 -4.13 13.61 27.67
C GLU A 66 -2.79 12.87 27.84
N ALA A 67 -2.24 12.33 26.75
CA ALA A 67 -0.95 11.65 26.75
C ALA A 67 0.20 12.54 27.26
N PHE A 68 0.18 13.83 26.90
CA PHE A 68 1.11 14.82 27.45
C PHE A 68 0.94 14.94 28.97
N THR A 69 -0.29 15.17 29.45
CA THR A 69 -0.55 15.39 30.89
C THR A 69 -0.26 14.16 31.76
N GLU A 70 -0.47 12.95 31.24
CA GLU A 70 -0.19 11.72 31.96
C GLU A 70 1.31 11.41 32.04
N THR A 71 2.07 11.84 31.03
CA THR A 71 3.50 11.49 30.92
C THR A 71 4.41 12.58 31.47
N VAL A 72 3.95 13.84 31.51
CA VAL A 72 4.83 14.97 31.81
C VAL A 72 5.33 14.95 33.26
N ILE A 73 6.65 14.95 33.40
CA ILE A 73 7.34 15.15 34.67
C ILE A 73 7.92 16.56 34.63
N MET A 74 7.28 17.46 35.37
CA MET A 74 7.76 18.82 35.53
C MET A 74 8.73 18.87 36.71
N ASP A 75 9.93 19.38 36.49
CA ASP A 75 10.75 19.87 37.60
C ASP A 75 10.24 21.25 37.99
N HIS A 76 10.17 21.49 39.30
CA HIS A 76 9.63 22.70 39.88
C HIS A 76 10.68 23.29 40.81
N ASP A 77 11.57 24.12 40.26
CA ASP A 77 12.41 24.98 41.09
C ASP A 77 11.58 26.21 41.51
N TRP A 78 10.49 25.98 42.27
CA TRP A 78 9.68 27.08 42.82
C TRP A 78 10.42 27.71 44.00
N ASN A 79 11.24 28.71 43.70
CA ASN A 79 11.62 29.72 44.67
C ASN A 79 10.71 30.96 44.54
N GLU A 80 10.71 31.83 45.55
CA GLU A 80 9.86 33.02 45.65
C GLU A 80 10.00 34.04 44.49
N LYS A 81 10.84 33.80 43.48
CA LYS A 81 11.19 34.75 42.41
C LYS A 81 10.62 34.45 41.02
N SER A 82 9.73 33.48 40.86
CA SER A 82 9.09 33.20 39.54
C SER A 82 10.11 32.90 38.43
N GLU A 83 10.86 31.80 38.57
CA GLU A 83 11.73 31.29 37.50
C GLU A 83 11.18 29.98 36.89
N TRP A 84 11.68 29.71 35.68
CA TRP A 84 11.18 28.80 34.65
C TRP A 84 10.96 27.34 35.13
N SER A 85 9.89 26.70 34.63
CA SER A 85 9.68 25.24 34.75
C SER A 85 10.09 24.56 33.44
N TRP A 86 10.73 23.39 33.54
CA TRP A 86 11.11 22.54 32.40
C TRP A 86 10.57 21.11 32.58
N VAL A 87 10.36 20.44 31.44
CA VAL A 87 9.99 19.02 31.40
C VAL A 87 11.26 18.18 31.51
N GLU A 88 11.40 17.36 32.55
CA GLU A 88 12.59 16.50 32.73
C GLU A 88 12.64 15.36 31.71
N ASN A 89 11.48 14.85 31.30
CA ASN A 89 11.32 13.68 30.45
C ASN A 89 10.73 14.04 29.07
N ASP A 90 11.20 15.12 28.47
CA ASP A 90 10.71 15.66 27.19
C ASP A 90 10.58 14.60 26.09
N THR A 91 11.56 13.70 26.01
CA THR A 91 11.62 12.65 25.00
C THR A 91 10.55 11.57 25.23
N ASP A 92 10.24 11.24 26.48
CA ASP A 92 9.17 10.28 26.81
C ASP A 92 7.80 10.88 26.53
N VAL A 93 7.61 12.16 26.85
CA VAL A 93 6.38 12.91 26.56
C VAL A 93 6.13 12.96 25.05
N ILE A 94 7.14 13.30 24.25
CA ILE A 94 7.02 13.34 22.79
C ILE A 94 6.66 11.96 22.24
N ARG A 95 7.28 10.88 22.74
CA ARG A 95 6.93 9.51 22.34
C ARG A 95 5.49 9.16 22.68
N ALA A 96 5.04 9.46 23.90
CA ALA A 96 3.68 9.18 24.33
C ALA A 96 2.65 9.90 23.46
N VAL A 97 2.88 11.19 23.18
CA VAL A 97 2.01 12.00 22.31
C VAL A 97 1.96 11.45 20.89
N LEU A 98 3.11 11.07 20.32
CA LEU A 98 3.15 10.51 18.96
C LEU A 98 2.48 9.14 18.87
N GLU A 99 2.65 8.27 19.88
CA GLU A 99 1.97 6.97 19.91
C GLU A 99 0.46 7.14 20.08
N ALA A 100 0.03 8.12 20.87
CA ALA A 100 -1.39 8.41 21.10
C ALA A 100 -2.12 8.96 19.86
N ILE A 101 -1.41 9.71 19.00
CA ILE A 101 -1.98 10.27 17.76
C ILE A 101 -1.94 9.25 16.61
N LYS A 102 -1.07 8.24 16.69
CA LYS A 102 -0.69 7.31 15.62
C LYS A 102 -1.87 6.91 14.72
N PRO A 103 -2.02 7.55 13.55
CA PRO A 103 -3.12 7.26 12.65
C PRO A 103 -2.86 5.94 11.92
N GLU A 104 -3.90 5.11 11.80
CA GLU A 104 -3.83 3.89 10.99
C GLU A 104 -3.86 4.23 9.50
N THR A 105 -3.17 3.41 8.69
CA THR A 105 -3.07 3.59 7.23
C THR A 105 -3.50 2.33 6.46
N PRO A 106 -4.75 1.87 6.63
CA PRO A 106 -5.22 0.61 6.05
C PRO A 106 -5.20 0.58 4.52
N GLU A 107 -5.45 1.70 3.85
CA GLU A 107 -5.44 1.79 2.39
C GLU A 107 -4.00 1.71 1.86
N THR A 108 -3.07 2.38 2.53
CA THR A 108 -1.64 2.26 2.21
C THR A 108 -1.13 0.85 2.44
N ASP A 109 -1.53 0.20 3.55
CA ASP A 109 -1.13 -1.17 3.85
C ASP A 109 -1.68 -2.17 2.82
N ALA A 110 -2.95 -2.04 2.45
CA ALA A 110 -3.58 -2.82 1.39
C ALA A 110 -2.90 -2.59 0.03
N PHE A 111 -2.53 -1.35 -0.28
CA PHE A 111 -1.77 -1.02 -1.50
C PHE A 111 -0.39 -1.68 -1.51
N LEU A 112 0.37 -1.62 -0.41
CA LEU A 112 1.68 -2.25 -0.30
C LEU A 112 1.59 -3.77 -0.40
N ALA A 113 0.57 -4.39 0.21
CA ALA A 113 0.31 -5.82 0.11
C ALA A 113 0.05 -6.24 -1.36
N GLU A 114 -0.73 -5.44 -2.08
CA GLU A 114 -1.03 -5.66 -3.49
C GLU A 114 0.20 -5.45 -4.41
N VAL A 115 1.06 -4.47 -4.11
CA VAL A 115 2.34 -4.29 -4.83
C VAL A 115 3.28 -5.47 -4.59
N ARG A 116 3.36 -5.99 -3.35
CA ARG A 116 4.15 -7.19 -3.05
C ARG A 116 3.60 -8.41 -3.78
N ALA A 117 2.28 -8.60 -3.80
CA ALA A 117 1.62 -9.69 -4.53
C ALA A 117 1.96 -9.65 -6.04
N GLN A 118 1.89 -8.47 -6.67
CA GLN A 118 2.27 -8.30 -8.07
C GLN A 118 3.75 -8.65 -8.33
N GLY A 119 4.66 -8.28 -7.43
CA GLY A 119 6.07 -8.65 -7.55
C GLY A 119 6.27 -10.17 -7.55
N VAL A 120 5.51 -10.89 -6.71
CA VAL A 120 5.52 -12.36 -6.66
C VAL A 120 4.93 -12.95 -7.95
N GLU A 121 3.83 -12.41 -8.46
CA GLU A 121 3.24 -12.84 -9.74
C GLU A 121 4.17 -12.60 -10.93
N MET A 122 4.90 -11.49 -10.94
CA MET A 122 5.92 -11.23 -11.97
C MET A 122 7.04 -12.27 -11.91
N PHE A 123 7.43 -12.69 -10.70
CA PHE A 123 8.42 -13.74 -10.51
C PHE A 123 7.88 -15.11 -10.98
N ALA A 124 6.66 -15.47 -10.62
CA ALA A 124 5.98 -16.69 -11.08
C ALA A 124 5.91 -16.75 -12.62
N ASN A 125 5.52 -15.64 -13.26
CA ASN A 125 5.52 -15.51 -14.72
C ASN A 125 6.93 -15.62 -15.33
N HIS A 126 7.95 -15.12 -14.64
CA HIS A 126 9.33 -15.25 -15.11
C HIS A 126 9.81 -16.71 -15.07
N ILE A 127 9.49 -17.44 -13.99
CA ILE A 127 9.76 -18.89 -13.87
C ILE A 127 9.15 -19.61 -15.07
N PHE A 128 7.85 -19.40 -15.34
CA PHE A 128 7.14 -20.04 -16.46
C PHE A 128 7.83 -19.80 -17.81
N LYS A 129 8.27 -18.56 -18.08
CA LYS A 129 8.97 -18.21 -19.33
C LYS A 129 10.32 -18.91 -19.47
N VAL A 130 11.06 -19.07 -18.38
CA VAL A 130 12.39 -19.71 -18.38
C VAL A 130 12.26 -21.23 -18.50
N THR A 131 11.25 -21.82 -17.88
CA THR A 131 11.11 -23.27 -17.72
C THR A 131 10.34 -23.95 -18.84
N GLY A 132 9.62 -23.21 -19.68
CA GLY A 132 8.92 -23.74 -20.86
C GLY A 132 9.81 -24.37 -21.95
N LYS A 133 11.13 -24.45 -21.72
CA LYS A 133 12.12 -25.12 -22.60
C LYS A 133 12.87 -26.28 -21.92
N LEU A 134 12.50 -26.63 -20.69
CA LEU A 134 13.14 -27.70 -19.93
C LEU A 134 12.49 -29.05 -20.20
N ASP A 135 13.18 -30.13 -19.82
CA ASP A 135 12.63 -31.49 -19.88
C ASP A 135 11.45 -31.65 -18.89
N LEU A 136 10.58 -32.63 -19.15
CA LEU A 136 9.29 -32.80 -18.45
C LEU A 136 9.39 -32.87 -16.91
N ASP A 137 10.47 -33.40 -16.36
CA ASP A 137 10.65 -33.48 -14.89
C ASP A 137 11.08 -32.14 -14.28
N ASP A 138 11.91 -31.37 -14.97
CA ASP A 138 12.29 -30.01 -14.56
C ASP A 138 11.11 -29.03 -14.73
N GLN A 139 10.23 -29.28 -15.70
CA GLN A 139 9.01 -28.51 -15.92
C GLN A 139 8.01 -28.68 -14.77
N LYS A 140 7.82 -29.91 -14.24
CA LYS A 140 6.94 -30.16 -13.08
C LYS A 140 7.41 -29.44 -11.82
N GLY A 141 8.72 -29.40 -11.57
CA GLY A 141 9.29 -28.68 -10.44
C GLY A 141 9.04 -27.17 -10.54
N ALA A 142 9.16 -26.63 -11.75
CA ALA A 142 8.87 -25.23 -12.01
C ALA A 142 7.38 -24.86 -11.89
N ASP A 143 6.48 -25.74 -12.36
CA ASP A 143 5.04 -25.56 -12.21
C ASP A 143 4.64 -25.53 -10.73
N PHE A 144 5.20 -26.42 -9.91
CA PHE A 144 4.99 -26.39 -8.46
C PHE A 144 5.44 -25.05 -7.83
N CYS A 145 6.62 -24.55 -8.19
CA CYS A 145 7.09 -23.25 -7.69
C CYS A 145 6.24 -22.07 -8.16
N ARG A 146 5.64 -22.15 -9.36
CA ARG A 146 4.69 -21.14 -9.85
C ARG A 146 3.42 -21.14 -9.01
N ASP A 147 2.83 -22.31 -8.82
CA ASP A 147 1.56 -22.44 -8.08
C ASP A 147 1.72 -21.95 -6.62
N GLU A 148 2.83 -22.30 -5.96
CA GLU A 148 3.16 -21.78 -4.62
C GLU A 148 3.37 -20.25 -4.60
N ALA A 149 3.98 -19.69 -5.64
CA ALA A 149 4.15 -18.24 -5.74
C ALA A 149 2.80 -17.53 -5.96
N GLU A 150 1.90 -18.10 -6.75
CA GLU A 150 0.53 -17.59 -6.93
C GLU A 150 -0.27 -17.65 -5.62
N ASP A 151 -0.17 -18.75 -4.87
CA ASP A 151 -0.79 -18.88 -3.56
C ASP A 151 -0.23 -17.87 -2.55
N PHE A 152 1.09 -17.65 -2.55
CA PHE A 152 1.73 -16.64 -1.70
C PHE A 152 1.28 -15.22 -2.07
N ALA A 153 1.14 -14.90 -3.37
CA ALA A 153 0.58 -13.63 -3.81
C ALA A 153 -0.87 -13.45 -3.33
N ALA A 154 -1.69 -14.51 -3.35
CA ALA A 154 -3.04 -14.48 -2.83
C ALA A 154 -3.09 -14.30 -1.30
N GLN A 155 -2.13 -14.86 -0.55
CA GLN A 155 -2.01 -14.66 0.90
C GLN A 155 -1.65 -13.21 1.25
N LEU A 156 -0.72 -12.61 0.50
CA LEU A 156 -0.35 -11.20 0.66
C LEU A 156 -1.58 -10.28 0.52
N ARG A 157 -2.43 -10.51 -0.49
CA ARG A 157 -3.68 -9.75 -0.68
C ARG A 157 -4.69 -9.88 0.45
N LYS A 158 -4.69 -11.02 1.15
CA LYS A 158 -5.55 -11.26 2.32
C LYS A 158 -5.01 -10.62 3.59
N GLY A 159 -3.86 -9.95 3.53
CA GLY A 159 -3.19 -9.38 4.70
C GLY A 159 -2.61 -10.43 5.65
N VAL A 160 -2.49 -11.68 5.21
CA VAL A 160 -1.88 -12.74 6.02
C VAL A 160 -0.37 -12.56 5.93
N GLN A 161 0.21 -11.89 6.92
CA GLN A 161 1.66 -11.90 7.10
C GLN A 161 2.08 -13.28 7.62
N SER A 162 3.12 -13.85 7.01
CA SER A 162 3.77 -15.08 7.48
C SER A 162 4.52 -14.86 8.79
#